data_AF-A0A1X2ZNF9-F1
#
_entry.id   AF-A0A1X2ZNF9-F1
#
_cell.length_a   1.000
_cell.length_b   1.000
_cell.length_c   1.000
_cell.angle_alpha   90.00
_cell.angle_beta   90.00
_cell.angle_gamma   90.00
#
_symmetry.space_group_name_H-M   'P 1'
#
loop_
_entity.id
_entity.type
_entity.pdbx_description
1 polymer ?
#
loop_
_entity_poly.entity_id
_entity_poly.type
_entity_poly.pdbx_seq_one_letter_code
_entity_poly.pdbx_strand_id
1 'polypeptide(L)'
;MPRHERMTAPQTDIRRHYNDLDGFRAIAAFAIVVMHVFLRGAYGADLAHGDGTDLLSLIQTIVSSLGTFVTLFFIISGFGLCCGYYDRIKNAEITPERFYTKRIAKLLPFFALLVLLDIIGTGGKDSLWEAFADITMVFNLLPDLNIEVIGVGWALGVIFLFYFLFPFFVYTISTKRRAWLTFAVSIALSLSCVFYFHKTNGNLDDRRFIYQAMFFVAGGLLFLYKDRIGSMGKIGRIVTLVIAIGALPLLYVSGPAWTTNLRQLVLWVPWMVFAIASDHRIFSNRIAKFFSGISFEIYLSHLFIFQVFNMLHLTHLTGIPSVDYLMTLALVIVGVTGFSVLAKRAIDYGWSLWRKRR
;
A
#
# COMPACT_ATOMS: atom_id res chain seq x y z
N MET A 1 -13.35 2.30 -61.92
CA MET A 1 -13.36 1.40 -60.75
C MET A 1 -12.30 1.88 -59.76
N PRO A 2 -12.66 2.57 -58.66
CA PRO A 2 -11.72 2.91 -57.61
C PRO A 2 -11.66 1.79 -56.56
N ARG A 3 -10.44 1.54 -56.09
CA ARG A 3 -10.01 0.48 -55.18
C ARG A 3 -10.52 0.81 -53.77
N HIS A 4 -11.38 -0.04 -53.20
CA HIS A 4 -11.81 0.06 -51.80
C HIS A 4 -10.60 0.01 -50.86
N GLU A 5 -10.31 1.11 -50.18
CA GLU A 5 -9.43 1.15 -49.02
C GLU A 5 -10.05 0.30 -47.91
N ARG A 6 -9.33 -0.73 -47.50
CA ARG A 6 -9.64 -1.51 -46.29
C ARG A 6 -9.47 -0.58 -45.10
N MET A 7 -10.58 -0.15 -44.50
CA MET A 7 -10.60 0.38 -43.14
C MET A 7 -9.95 -0.65 -42.21
N THR A 8 -8.78 -0.33 -41.68
CA THR A 8 -8.13 -1.10 -40.63
C THR A 8 -9.01 -1.04 -39.38
N ALA A 9 -9.38 -2.22 -38.88
CA ALA A 9 -10.15 -2.37 -37.64
C ALA A 9 -9.41 -1.67 -36.47
N PRO A 10 -10.15 -1.12 -35.47
CA PRO A 10 -9.51 -0.54 -34.30
C PRO A 10 -8.75 -1.64 -33.56
N GLN A 11 -7.44 -1.43 -33.38
CA GLN A 11 -6.62 -2.29 -32.55
C GLN A 11 -7.22 -2.33 -31.15
N THR A 12 -7.73 -3.49 -30.75
CA THR A 12 -8.07 -3.77 -29.36
C THR A 12 -6.79 -3.64 -28.55
N ASP A 13 -6.63 -2.54 -27.82
CA ASP A 13 -5.53 -2.32 -26.88
C ASP A 13 -5.60 -3.41 -25.81
N ILE A 14 -4.81 -4.47 -25.99
CA ILE A 14 -4.64 -5.54 -25.00
C ILE A 14 -3.91 -4.87 -23.84
N ARG A 15 -4.68 -4.39 -22.85
CA ARG A 15 -4.15 -3.76 -21.64
C ARG A 15 -3.11 -4.68 -21.01
N ARG A 16 -1.85 -4.26 -21.10
CA ARG A 16 -0.73 -4.98 -20.49
C ARG A 16 -0.95 -5.07 -18.98
N HIS A 17 -1.14 -6.29 -18.49
CA HIS A 17 -1.17 -6.57 -17.06
C HIS A 17 0.26 -6.75 -16.55
N TYR A 18 0.65 -6.00 -15.52
CA TYR A 18 2.01 -6.02 -14.95
C TYR A 18 2.05 -7.03 -13.81
N ASN A 19 2.45 -8.27 -14.10
CA ASN A 19 2.36 -9.37 -13.13
C ASN A 19 3.32 -9.18 -11.95
N ASP A 20 4.49 -8.60 -12.16
CA ASP A 20 5.47 -8.40 -11.07
C ASP A 20 5.00 -7.38 -10.02
N LEU A 21 4.17 -6.40 -10.42
CA LEU A 21 3.55 -5.47 -9.48
C LEU A 21 2.55 -6.15 -8.55
N ASP A 22 1.93 -7.23 -9.00
CA ASP A 22 1.07 -8.03 -8.13
C ASP A 22 1.91 -8.73 -7.05
N GLY A 23 3.05 -9.30 -7.43
CA GLY A 23 4.02 -9.88 -6.49
C GLY A 23 4.53 -8.85 -5.47
N PHE A 24 4.89 -7.65 -5.92
CA PHE A 24 5.38 -6.60 -5.01
C PHE A 24 4.30 -6.12 -4.03
N ARG A 25 3.04 -6.06 -4.47
CA ARG A 25 1.91 -5.74 -3.59
C ARG A 25 1.73 -6.81 -2.50
N ALA A 26 1.86 -8.09 -2.86
CA ALA A 26 1.79 -9.18 -1.89
C ALA A 26 2.96 -9.11 -0.90
N ILE A 27 4.19 -8.93 -1.39
CA ILE A 27 5.40 -8.80 -0.56
C ILE A 27 5.25 -7.63 0.41
N ALA A 28 4.80 -6.48 -0.06
CA ALA A 28 4.59 -5.31 0.79
C ALA A 28 3.57 -5.58 1.90
N ALA A 29 2.48 -6.31 1.60
CA ALA A 29 1.48 -6.64 2.61
C ALA A 29 2.09 -7.54 3.69
N PHE A 30 2.77 -8.61 3.30
CA PHE A 30 3.40 -9.53 4.24
C PHE A 30 4.54 -8.90 5.04
N ALA A 31 5.37 -8.07 4.43
CA ALA A 31 6.43 -7.35 5.14
C ALA A 31 5.86 -6.51 6.29
N ILE A 32 4.73 -5.85 6.06
CA ILE A 32 4.04 -5.07 7.07
C ILE A 32 3.41 -5.96 8.16
N VAL A 33 2.83 -7.11 7.79
CA VAL A 33 2.31 -8.09 8.76
C VAL A 33 3.42 -8.59 9.69
N VAL A 34 4.57 -8.98 9.13
CA VAL A 34 5.75 -9.45 9.86
C VAL A 34 6.16 -8.42 10.92
N MET A 35 6.29 -7.15 10.51
CA MET A 35 6.65 -6.07 11.42
C MET A 35 5.60 -5.84 12.52
N HIS A 36 4.32 -5.79 12.17
CA HIS A 36 3.27 -5.51 13.15
C HIS A 36 3.13 -6.64 14.18
N VAL A 37 3.23 -7.91 13.77
CA VAL A 37 3.21 -9.03 14.71
C VAL A 37 4.38 -8.93 15.68
N PHE A 38 5.58 -8.62 15.18
CA PHE A 38 6.78 -8.48 16.00
C PHE A 38 6.65 -7.35 17.03
N LEU A 39 6.22 -6.16 16.59
CA LEU A 39 6.11 -4.99 17.47
C LEU A 39 4.92 -5.07 18.42
N ARG A 40 3.76 -5.57 17.97
CA ARG A 40 2.55 -5.66 18.81
C ARG A 40 2.64 -6.74 19.88
N GLY A 41 3.30 -7.86 19.59
CA GLY A 41 3.55 -8.90 20.59
C GLY A 41 4.72 -8.60 21.51
N ALA A 42 5.34 -7.42 21.44
CA ALA A 42 6.48 -7.02 22.27
C ALA A 42 7.67 -8.00 22.27
N TYR A 43 7.76 -8.90 21.29
CA TYR A 43 8.77 -9.96 21.25
C TYR A 43 10.21 -9.43 21.24
N GLY A 44 10.43 -8.22 20.70
CA GLY A 44 11.74 -7.57 20.76
C GLY A 44 12.18 -7.19 22.17
N ALA A 45 11.26 -6.74 23.03
CA ALA A 45 11.56 -6.42 24.43
C ALA A 45 11.78 -7.70 25.25
N ASP A 46 11.00 -8.74 24.99
CA ASP A 46 11.15 -10.04 25.68
C ASP A 46 12.48 -10.72 25.33
N LEU A 47 12.95 -10.59 24.09
CA LEU A 47 14.27 -11.06 23.67
C LEU A 47 15.42 -10.29 24.34
N ALA A 48 15.21 -9.03 24.76
CA ALA A 48 16.25 -8.17 25.35
C ALA A 48 16.64 -8.53 26.79
N HIS A 49 15.86 -9.41 27.43
CA HIS A 49 16.15 -9.93 28.77
C HIS A 49 17.25 -11.02 28.76
N GLY A 50 17.75 -11.42 27.58
CA GLY A 50 18.94 -12.27 27.41
C GLY A 50 20.16 -11.46 26.95
N ASP A 51 21.36 -11.91 27.33
CA ASP A 51 22.70 -11.31 27.17
C ASP A 51 23.17 -10.96 25.71
N GLY A 52 22.26 -10.86 24.74
CA GLY A 52 22.56 -10.67 23.31
C GLY A 52 22.11 -9.31 22.76
N THR A 53 22.75 -8.21 23.17
CA THR A 53 22.35 -6.84 22.79
C THR A 53 22.52 -6.51 21.30
N ASP A 54 23.55 -7.06 20.65
CA ASP A 54 23.94 -6.64 19.28
C ASP A 54 23.15 -7.36 18.18
N LEU A 55 22.89 -8.66 18.34
CA LEU A 55 22.09 -9.42 17.37
C LEU A 55 20.61 -9.01 17.46
N LEU A 56 20.12 -8.73 18.67
CA LEU A 56 18.74 -8.33 18.88
C LEU A 56 18.43 -6.95 18.30
N SER A 57 19.31 -5.97 18.55
CA SER A 57 19.17 -4.63 17.97
C SER A 57 19.19 -4.67 16.44
N LEU A 58 19.97 -5.57 15.84
CA LEU A 58 19.95 -5.83 14.40
C LEU A 58 18.61 -6.42 13.94
N ILE A 59 18.08 -7.45 14.61
CA ILE A 59 16.77 -8.04 14.28
C ILE A 59 15.65 -7.00 14.39
N GLN A 60 15.63 -6.22 15.47
CA GLN A 60 14.64 -5.17 15.67
C GLN A 60 14.74 -4.10 14.57
N THR A 61 15.95 -3.68 14.19
CA THR A 61 16.16 -2.73 13.09
C THR A 61 15.65 -3.29 11.76
N ILE A 62 15.97 -4.55 11.47
CA ILE A 62 15.53 -5.22 10.24
C ILE A 62 14.01 -5.31 10.18
N VAL A 63 13.38 -5.82 11.22
CA VAL A 63 11.93 -6.03 11.26
C VAL A 63 11.19 -4.69 11.24
N SER A 64 11.65 -3.69 11.99
CA SER A 64 11.02 -2.35 12.01
C SER A 64 11.11 -1.66 10.65
N SER A 65 12.20 -1.86 9.90
CA SER A 65 12.37 -1.29 8.56
C SER A 65 11.31 -1.77 7.55
N LEU A 66 10.69 -2.94 7.79
CA LEU A 66 9.64 -3.47 6.91
C LEU A 66 8.38 -2.60 6.89
N GLY A 67 8.20 -1.70 7.87
CA GLY A 67 7.15 -0.68 7.84
C GLY A 67 7.22 0.23 6.61
N THR A 68 8.43 0.46 6.07
CA THR A 68 8.64 1.29 4.87
C THR A 68 7.99 0.73 3.60
N PHE A 69 7.60 -0.55 3.58
CA PHE A 69 6.88 -1.13 2.44
C PHE A 69 5.49 -0.50 2.22
N VAL A 70 4.95 0.24 3.20
CA VAL A 70 3.72 1.04 3.00
C VAL A 70 3.90 2.09 1.91
N THR A 71 5.10 2.67 1.76
CA THR A 71 5.35 3.68 0.73
C THR A 71 5.54 3.05 -0.65
N LEU A 72 6.07 1.82 -0.73
CA LEU A 72 6.00 1.01 -1.95
C LEU A 72 4.53 0.78 -2.36
N PHE A 73 3.64 0.49 -1.40
CA PHE A 73 2.20 0.39 -1.64
C PHE A 73 1.60 1.65 -2.26
N PHE A 74 2.03 2.84 -1.81
CA PHE A 74 1.59 4.12 -2.38
C PHE A 74 2.08 4.32 -3.81
N ILE A 75 3.34 3.98 -4.12
CA ILE A 75 3.88 4.06 -5.49
C ILE A 75 3.11 3.09 -6.42
N ILE A 76 2.90 1.84 -5.98
CA ILE A 76 2.11 0.84 -6.73
C ILE A 76 0.68 1.34 -6.95
N SER A 77 0.08 1.99 -5.96
CA SER A 77 -1.27 2.55 -6.05
C SER A 77 -1.35 3.69 -7.05
N GLY A 78 -0.40 4.61 -7.04
CA GLY A 78 -0.28 5.70 -8.02
C GLY A 78 -0.14 5.16 -9.45
N PHE A 79 0.82 4.24 -9.66
CA PHE A 79 1.07 3.63 -10.97
C PHE A 79 -0.15 2.84 -11.48
N GLY A 80 -0.69 1.94 -10.66
CA GLY A 80 -1.80 1.07 -11.05
C GLY A 80 -3.10 1.83 -11.31
N LEU A 81 -3.33 2.93 -10.59
CA LEU A 81 -4.48 3.81 -10.84
C LEU A 81 -4.35 4.52 -12.19
N CYS A 82 -3.14 5.02 -12.51
CA CYS A 82 -2.85 5.60 -13.83
C CYS A 82 -3.07 4.59 -14.96
N CYS A 83 -2.55 3.36 -14.84
CA CYS A 83 -2.77 2.30 -15.84
C CYS A 83 -4.26 2.05 -16.14
N GLY A 84 -5.13 2.11 -15.13
CA GLY A 84 -6.55 1.80 -15.34
C GLY A 84 -7.41 2.98 -15.80
N TYR A 85 -6.99 4.22 -15.52
CA TYR A 85 -7.87 5.38 -15.54
C TYR A 85 -7.27 6.69 -16.07
N TYR A 86 -5.94 6.81 -16.22
CA TYR A 86 -5.32 8.06 -16.64
C TYR A 86 -5.86 8.54 -18.01
N ASP A 87 -5.74 7.70 -19.05
CA ASP A 87 -6.18 8.08 -20.40
C ASP A 87 -7.69 8.29 -20.45
N ARG A 88 -8.45 7.45 -19.73
CA ARG A 88 -9.92 7.54 -19.67
C ARG A 88 -10.40 8.83 -19.02
N ILE A 89 -9.73 9.31 -17.98
CA ILE A 89 -10.06 10.59 -17.36
C ILE A 89 -9.60 11.74 -18.24
N LYS A 90 -8.37 11.65 -18.76
CA LYS A 90 -7.78 12.69 -19.63
C LYS A 90 -8.61 12.94 -20.90
N ASN A 91 -9.16 11.87 -21.48
CA ASN A 91 -9.97 11.92 -22.70
C ASN A 91 -11.49 12.00 -22.43
N ALA A 92 -11.90 12.19 -21.17
CA ALA A 92 -13.32 12.22 -20.76
C ALA A 92 -14.15 10.96 -21.12
N GLU A 93 -13.51 9.79 -21.19
CA GLU A 93 -14.12 8.47 -21.46
C GLU A 93 -14.72 7.80 -20.20
N ILE A 94 -14.67 8.45 -19.05
CA ILE A 94 -15.28 7.98 -17.82
C ILE A 94 -15.90 9.15 -17.04
N THR A 95 -17.15 8.97 -16.60
CA THR A 95 -17.81 9.93 -15.72
C THR A 95 -17.23 9.87 -14.31
N PRO A 96 -17.19 10.99 -13.57
CA PRO A 96 -16.78 11.01 -12.17
C PRO A 96 -17.57 10.01 -11.31
N GLU A 97 -18.89 9.93 -11.50
CA GLU A 97 -19.75 8.98 -10.79
C GLU A 97 -19.27 7.53 -10.94
N ARG A 98 -19.00 7.10 -12.19
CA ARG A 98 -18.54 5.73 -12.47
C ARG A 98 -17.13 5.49 -11.93
N PHE A 99 -16.27 6.51 -11.90
CA PHE A 99 -14.95 6.42 -11.29
C PHE A 99 -15.06 6.19 -9.78
N TYR A 100 -15.72 7.10 -9.06
CA TYR A 100 -15.80 7.06 -7.60
C TYR A 100 -16.59 5.84 -7.09
N THR A 101 -17.68 5.46 -7.76
CA THR A 101 -18.44 4.25 -7.41
C THR A 101 -17.57 3.00 -7.43
N LYS A 102 -16.73 2.83 -8.46
CA LYS A 102 -15.81 1.69 -8.55
C LYS A 102 -14.73 1.71 -7.47
N ARG A 103 -14.31 2.90 -7.03
CA ARG A 103 -13.27 3.06 -6.01
C ARG A 103 -13.80 2.76 -4.62
N ILE A 104 -14.96 3.33 -4.30
CA ILE A 104 -15.65 3.10 -3.03
C ILE A 104 -16.04 1.63 -2.90
N ALA A 105 -16.67 1.04 -3.93
CA ALA A 105 -17.09 -0.37 -3.91
C ALA A 105 -15.92 -1.35 -3.77
N LYS A 106 -14.69 -0.95 -4.12
CA LYS A 106 -13.51 -1.79 -3.97
C LYS A 106 -12.99 -1.84 -2.54
N LEU A 107 -13.06 -0.74 -1.78
CA LEU A 107 -12.36 -0.60 -0.50
C LEU A 107 -13.32 -0.55 0.69
N LEU A 108 -14.42 0.19 0.55
CA LEU A 108 -15.33 0.49 1.66
C LEU A 108 -15.99 -0.77 2.24
N PRO A 109 -16.48 -1.77 1.48
CA PRO A 109 -17.19 -2.89 2.08
C PRO A 109 -16.35 -3.70 3.08
N PHE A 110 -15.09 -3.98 2.75
CA PHE A 110 -14.20 -4.71 3.64
C PHE A 110 -13.78 -3.85 4.84
N PHE A 111 -13.48 -2.57 4.61
CA PHE A 111 -13.13 -1.67 5.70
C PHE A 111 -14.30 -1.44 6.67
N ALA A 112 -15.51 -1.23 6.14
CA ALA A 112 -16.72 -1.09 6.96
C ALA A 112 -17.02 -2.36 7.78
N LEU A 113 -16.72 -3.54 7.25
CA LEU A 113 -16.79 -4.79 8.02
C LEU A 113 -15.84 -4.76 9.21
N LEU A 114 -14.59 -4.32 9.02
CA LEU A 114 -13.62 -4.20 10.12
C LEU A 114 -14.05 -3.16 11.16
N VAL A 115 -14.52 -1.99 10.71
CA VAL A 115 -15.06 -0.96 11.60
C VAL A 115 -16.24 -1.50 12.43
N LEU A 116 -17.14 -2.25 11.80
CA LEU A 116 -18.27 -2.86 12.51
C LEU A 116 -17.81 -3.89 13.55
N LEU A 117 -16.83 -4.74 13.20
CA LEU A 117 -16.26 -5.72 14.13
C LEU A 117 -15.57 -5.03 15.30
N ASP A 118 -14.91 -3.90 15.06
CA ASP A 118 -14.29 -3.11 16.13
C ASP A 118 -15.32 -2.53 17.09
N ILE A 119 -16.38 -1.87 16.59
CA ILE A 119 -17.47 -1.34 17.43
C ILE A 119 -18.07 -2.44 18.33
N ILE A 120 -18.27 -3.64 17.77
CA ILE A 120 -18.79 -4.79 18.52
C ILE A 120 -17.81 -5.23 19.62
N GLY A 121 -16.51 -5.16 19.35
CA GLY A 121 -15.46 -5.54 20.30
C GLY A 121 -15.21 -4.52 21.40
N THR A 122 -15.25 -3.22 21.09
CA THR A 122 -14.88 -2.13 22.00
C THR A 122 -16.07 -1.54 22.76
N GLY A 123 -17.28 -1.52 22.18
CA GLY A 123 -18.55 -1.19 22.85
C GLY A 123 -18.70 0.25 23.40
N GLY A 124 -17.75 1.15 23.13
CA GLY A 124 -17.73 2.51 23.69
C GLY A 124 -18.47 3.56 22.85
N LYS A 125 -18.95 4.65 23.45
CA LYS A 125 -19.64 5.74 22.72
C LYS A 125 -18.70 6.54 21.79
N ASP A 126 -17.44 6.69 22.17
CA ASP A 126 -16.44 7.41 21.36
C ASP A 126 -16.10 6.65 20.07
N SER A 127 -16.20 5.31 20.10
CA SER A 127 -16.03 4.46 18.92
C SER A 127 -17.01 4.78 17.78
N LEU A 128 -18.19 5.36 18.08
CA LEU A 128 -19.18 5.70 17.06
C LEU A 128 -18.76 6.90 16.21
N TRP A 129 -18.09 7.89 16.80
CA TRP A 129 -17.59 9.05 16.07
C TRP A 129 -16.40 8.69 15.20
N GLU A 130 -15.49 7.86 15.72
CA GLU A 130 -14.38 7.30 14.94
C GLU A 130 -14.88 6.42 13.80
N ALA A 131 -15.83 5.52 14.08
CA ALA A 131 -16.46 4.69 13.06
C ALA A 131 -17.16 5.50 11.96
N PHE A 132 -17.81 6.60 12.32
CA PHE A 132 -18.42 7.50 11.35
C PHE A 132 -17.37 8.16 10.45
N ALA A 133 -16.27 8.65 11.03
CA ALA A 133 -15.15 9.22 10.27
C ALA A 133 -14.47 8.18 9.36
N ASP A 134 -14.36 6.94 9.83
CA ASP A 134 -13.80 5.81 9.10
C ASP A 134 -14.69 5.39 7.91
N ILE A 135 -15.98 5.18 8.13
CA ILE A 135 -16.92 4.76 7.08
C ILE A 135 -17.06 5.84 6.01
N THR A 136 -17.01 7.12 6.39
CA THR A 136 -17.01 8.25 5.44
C THR A 136 -15.67 8.42 4.72
N MET A 137 -14.60 7.76 5.18
CA MET A 137 -13.25 7.80 4.62
C MET A 137 -12.62 9.21 4.59
N VAL A 138 -13.13 10.14 5.39
CA VAL A 138 -12.65 11.53 5.45
C VAL A 138 -11.67 11.76 6.59
N PHE A 139 -11.39 10.75 7.41
CA PHE A 139 -10.58 10.89 8.61
C PHE A 139 -9.15 11.39 8.37
N ASN A 140 -8.58 11.21 7.16
CA ASN A 140 -7.27 11.80 6.82
C ASN A 140 -7.30 13.32 6.61
N LEU A 141 -8.50 13.92 6.56
CA LEU A 141 -8.71 15.38 6.54
C LEU A 141 -8.84 15.97 7.95
N LEU A 142 -8.99 15.13 8.98
CA LEU A 142 -9.08 15.59 10.36
C LEU A 142 -7.69 15.96 10.89
N PRO A 143 -7.59 17.00 11.74
CA PRO A 143 -6.32 17.50 12.25
C PRO A 143 -5.59 16.49 13.14
N ASP A 144 -6.34 15.67 13.89
CA ASP A 144 -5.81 14.60 14.74
C ASP A 144 -6.09 13.23 14.11
N LEU A 145 -5.03 12.61 13.60
CA LEU A 145 -5.03 11.30 12.93
C LEU A 145 -4.90 10.12 13.91
N ASN A 146 -5.13 10.35 15.20
CA ASN A 146 -5.02 9.35 16.26
C ASN A 146 -6.24 8.44 16.28
N ILE A 147 -6.52 7.79 15.16
CA ILE A 147 -7.52 6.72 15.10
C ILE A 147 -6.83 5.49 15.65
N GLU A 148 -7.11 5.20 16.92
CA GLU A 148 -6.59 4.01 17.61
C GLU A 148 -7.33 2.74 17.14
N VAL A 149 -8.58 2.90 16.71
CA VAL A 149 -9.54 1.84 16.35
C VAL A 149 -9.07 0.93 15.22
N ILE A 150 -8.42 1.46 14.17
CA ILE A 150 -7.75 0.62 13.15
C ILE A 150 -6.35 1.19 12.92
N GLY A 151 -5.37 0.72 13.70
CA GLY A 151 -3.99 1.23 13.68
C GLY A 151 -3.29 1.22 12.30
N VAL A 152 -3.79 0.47 11.32
CA VAL A 152 -3.32 0.44 9.92
C VAL A 152 -4.23 1.17 8.93
N GLY A 153 -5.42 1.61 9.37
CA GLY A 153 -6.42 2.31 8.56
C GLY A 153 -5.92 3.66 8.01
N TRP A 154 -4.93 4.27 8.66
CA TRP A 154 -4.36 5.55 8.19
C TRP A 154 -3.89 5.51 6.73
N ALA A 155 -3.24 4.41 6.31
CA ALA A 155 -2.74 4.29 4.94
C ALA A 155 -3.89 4.18 3.93
N LEU A 156 -5.01 3.58 4.34
CA LEU A 156 -6.24 3.57 3.54
C LEU A 156 -6.81 4.97 3.38
N GLY A 157 -6.83 5.77 4.44
CA GLY A 157 -7.26 7.18 4.35
C GLY A 157 -6.43 7.98 3.36
N VAL A 158 -5.10 7.80 3.38
CA VAL A 158 -4.18 8.42 2.40
C VAL A 158 -4.51 7.97 0.98
N ILE A 159 -4.72 6.66 0.74
CA ILE A 159 -5.08 6.12 -0.58
C ILE A 159 -6.44 6.65 -1.05
N PHE A 160 -7.42 6.76 -0.16
CA PHE A 160 -8.74 7.24 -0.51
C PHE A 160 -8.73 8.73 -0.85
N LEU A 161 -7.97 9.55 -0.11
CA LEU A 161 -7.78 10.96 -0.44
C LEU A 161 -7.06 11.12 -1.78
N PHE A 162 -6.08 10.26 -2.10
CA PHE A 162 -5.51 10.21 -3.44
C PHE A 162 -6.57 9.93 -4.51
N TYR A 163 -7.52 9.03 -4.25
CA TYR A 163 -8.60 8.74 -5.20
C TYR A 163 -9.53 9.93 -5.40
N PHE A 164 -9.87 10.63 -4.31
CA PHE A 164 -10.64 11.87 -4.38
C PHE A 164 -9.96 12.90 -5.30
N LEU A 165 -8.66 13.10 -5.11
CA LEU A 165 -7.84 14.04 -5.87
C LEU A 165 -7.39 13.52 -7.25
N PHE A 166 -7.71 12.27 -7.61
CA PHE A 166 -7.13 11.64 -8.80
C PHE A 166 -7.44 12.37 -10.12
N PRO A 167 -8.66 12.90 -10.37
CA PRO A 167 -8.91 13.69 -11.57
C PRO A 167 -8.04 14.95 -11.66
N PHE A 168 -7.87 15.66 -10.53
CA PHE A 168 -6.96 16.79 -10.44
C PHE A 168 -5.50 16.35 -10.65
N PHE A 169 -5.11 15.22 -10.08
CA PHE A 169 -3.80 14.63 -10.29
C PHE A 169 -3.52 14.33 -11.77
N VAL A 170 -4.46 13.70 -12.50
CA VAL A 170 -4.38 13.46 -13.96
C VAL A 170 -4.15 14.77 -14.71
N TYR A 171 -4.86 15.84 -14.33
CA TYR A 171 -4.59 17.16 -14.86
C TYR A 171 -3.14 17.58 -14.58
N THR A 172 -2.68 17.55 -13.33
CA THR A 172 -1.31 17.99 -12.96
C THR A 172 -0.19 17.24 -13.65
N ILE A 173 -0.37 15.95 -13.98
CA ILE A 173 0.66 15.14 -14.66
C ILE A 173 0.43 15.00 -16.18
N SER A 174 -0.45 15.82 -16.79
CA SER A 174 -0.90 15.60 -18.18
C SER A 174 0.20 15.66 -19.25
N THR A 175 1.32 16.31 -18.94
CA THR A 175 2.55 16.36 -19.73
C THR A 175 3.75 16.01 -18.86
N LYS A 176 4.83 15.48 -19.47
CA LYS A 176 6.06 15.11 -18.75
C LYS A 176 6.65 16.28 -17.95
N ARG A 177 6.64 17.50 -18.52
CA ARG A 177 7.11 18.71 -17.83
C ARG A 177 6.27 19.00 -16.57
N ARG A 178 4.94 18.95 -16.69
CA ARG A 178 4.05 19.19 -15.56
C ARG A 178 4.16 18.09 -14.49
N ALA A 179 4.37 16.85 -14.91
CA ALA A 179 4.57 15.73 -13.99
C ALA A 179 5.85 15.90 -13.15
N TRP A 180 6.97 16.29 -13.76
CA TRP A 180 8.20 16.59 -13.01
C TRP A 180 8.06 17.81 -12.09
N LEU A 181 7.34 18.85 -12.52
CA LEU A 181 7.01 19.98 -11.65
C LEU A 181 6.16 19.54 -10.45
N THR A 182 5.13 18.73 -10.68
CA THR A 182 4.26 18.18 -9.63
C THR A 182 5.07 17.33 -8.65
N PHE A 183 6.04 16.56 -9.15
CA PHE A 183 6.93 15.77 -8.31
C PHE A 183 7.83 16.65 -7.42
N ALA A 184 8.46 17.67 -8.00
CA ALA A 184 9.26 18.63 -7.24
C ALA A 184 8.42 19.36 -6.17
N VAL A 185 7.21 19.78 -6.51
CA VAL A 185 6.27 20.40 -5.56
C VAL A 185 5.87 19.42 -4.45
N SER A 186 5.62 18.15 -4.77
CA SER A 186 5.27 17.15 -3.75
C SER A 186 6.41 16.87 -2.77
N ILE A 187 7.66 16.92 -3.22
CA ILE A 187 8.84 16.83 -2.34
C ILE A 187 8.91 18.07 -1.44
N ALA A 188 8.76 19.27 -2.02
CA ALA A 188 8.78 20.52 -1.25
C ALA A 188 7.67 20.54 -0.18
N LEU A 189 6.48 20.03 -0.49
CA LEU A 189 5.38 19.90 0.45
C LEU A 189 5.70 18.89 1.57
N SER A 190 6.27 17.73 1.24
CA SER A 190 6.71 16.76 2.25
C SER A 190 7.79 17.36 3.17
N LEU A 191 8.76 18.09 2.63
CA LEU A 191 9.77 18.80 3.43
C LEU A 191 9.16 19.92 4.29
N SER A 192 8.17 20.66 3.78
CA SER A 192 7.45 21.67 4.57
C SER A 192 6.72 21.06 5.77
N CYS A 193 6.24 19.81 5.65
CA CYS A 193 5.64 19.08 6.76
C CYS A 193 6.66 18.79 7.86
N VAL A 194 7.94 18.59 7.51
CA VAL A 194 9.03 18.33 8.48
C VAL A 194 9.57 19.62 9.08
N PHE A 195 9.83 20.65 8.25
CA PHE A 195 10.53 21.86 8.71
C PHE A 195 9.61 22.91 9.34
N TYR A 196 8.32 22.93 8.99
CA TYR A 196 7.42 24.02 9.39
C TYR A 196 6.13 23.54 10.04
N PHE A 197 5.42 22.58 9.41
CA PHE A 197 4.13 22.10 9.92
C PHE A 197 4.24 20.95 10.93
N HIS A 198 5.46 20.56 11.32
CA HIS A 198 5.72 19.62 12.42
C HIS A 198 5.71 20.38 13.76
N LYS A 199 4.54 20.88 14.18
CA LYS A 199 4.36 21.54 15.48
C LYS A 199 3.73 20.66 16.56
N THR A 200 3.54 19.37 16.30
CA THR A 200 2.93 18.44 17.27
C THR A 200 3.69 17.11 17.28
N ASN A 201 4.40 16.88 18.39
CA ASN A 201 4.83 15.58 18.92
C ASN A 201 6.03 14.84 18.32
N GLY A 202 6.90 15.47 17.53
CA GLY A 202 8.24 14.92 17.23
C GLY A 202 8.27 13.50 16.62
N ASN A 203 7.13 12.99 16.13
CA ASN A 203 6.99 11.61 15.66
C ASN A 203 7.31 11.55 14.18
N LEU A 204 8.30 10.73 13.83
CA LEU A 204 8.76 10.46 12.45
C LEU A 204 7.69 9.76 11.58
N ASP A 205 6.59 9.28 12.17
CA ASP A 205 5.48 8.61 11.53
C ASP A 205 4.35 9.58 11.15
N ASP A 206 4.65 10.52 10.24
CA ASP A 206 3.63 11.43 9.73
C ASP A 206 2.69 10.71 8.74
N ARG A 207 1.46 10.48 9.18
CA ARG A 207 0.41 9.74 8.47
C ARG A 207 -0.42 10.63 7.53
N ARG A 208 -0.10 11.93 7.43
CA ARG A 208 -0.83 12.89 6.59
C ARG A 208 -0.60 12.62 5.10
N PHE A 209 -1.65 12.77 4.30
CA PHE A 209 -1.55 12.63 2.85
C PHE A 209 -0.46 13.50 2.21
N ILE A 210 -0.33 14.77 2.64
CA ILE A 210 0.64 15.71 2.06
C ILE A 210 2.07 15.20 2.22
N TYR A 211 2.40 14.61 3.38
CA TYR A 211 3.72 14.04 3.62
C TYR A 211 4.01 12.85 2.69
N GLN A 212 2.98 12.05 2.36
CA GLN A 212 3.09 10.83 1.56
C GLN A 212 2.87 11.05 0.05
N ALA A 213 2.35 12.21 -0.37
CA ALA A 213 1.85 12.47 -1.73
C ALA A 213 2.88 12.18 -2.82
N MET A 214 4.15 12.49 -2.58
CA MET A 214 5.26 12.28 -3.51
C MET A 214 5.41 10.82 -3.99
N PHE A 215 5.02 9.83 -3.19
CA PHE A 215 5.06 8.42 -3.59
C PHE A 215 4.02 8.12 -4.67
N PHE A 216 2.81 8.68 -4.56
CA PHE A 216 1.80 8.57 -5.62
C PHE A 216 2.21 9.29 -6.90
N VAL A 217 2.83 10.47 -6.76
CA VAL A 217 3.36 11.23 -7.92
C VAL A 217 4.48 10.44 -8.61
N ALA A 218 5.37 9.79 -7.85
CA ALA A 218 6.39 8.90 -8.41
C ALA A 218 5.76 7.75 -9.22
N GLY A 219 4.68 7.14 -8.71
CA GLY A 219 3.90 6.14 -9.45
C GLY A 219 3.32 6.67 -10.75
N GLY A 220 2.80 7.91 -10.76
CA GLY A 220 2.33 8.57 -11.97
C GLY A 220 3.44 8.88 -12.98
N LEU A 221 4.62 9.31 -12.52
CA LEU A 221 5.80 9.48 -13.36
C LEU A 221 6.22 8.16 -14.01
N LEU A 222 6.33 7.10 -13.22
CA LEU A 222 6.64 5.76 -13.73
C LEU A 222 5.66 5.32 -14.81
N PHE A 223 4.37 5.62 -14.65
CA PHE A 223 3.35 5.37 -15.67
C PHE A 223 3.61 6.15 -16.98
N LEU A 224 4.00 7.42 -16.91
CA LEU A 224 4.30 8.23 -18.11
C LEU A 224 5.55 7.76 -18.86
N TYR A 225 6.44 7.03 -18.20
CA TYR A 225 7.64 6.44 -18.78
C TYR A 225 7.54 4.92 -19.00
N LYS A 226 6.37 4.30 -18.77
CA LYS A 226 6.18 2.84 -18.80
C LYS A 226 6.63 2.19 -20.10
N ASP A 227 6.43 2.85 -21.24
CA ASP A 227 6.78 2.30 -22.56
C ASP A 227 8.30 2.29 -22.77
N ARG A 228 8.98 3.37 -22.33
CA ARG A 228 10.45 3.46 -22.34
C ARG A 228 11.09 2.47 -21.37
N ILE A 229 10.46 2.25 -20.23
CA ILE A 229 10.90 1.25 -19.25
C ILE A 229 10.66 -0.17 -19.80
N GLY A 230 9.51 -0.40 -20.44
CA GLY A 230 9.16 -1.67 -21.07
C GLY A 230 10.04 -2.04 -22.27
N SER A 231 10.66 -1.06 -22.93
CA SER A 231 11.60 -1.28 -24.03
C SER A 231 13.05 -1.51 -23.58
N MET A 232 13.31 -1.66 -22.27
CA MET A 232 14.66 -1.93 -21.77
C MET A 232 15.16 -3.31 -22.23
N GLY A 233 16.33 -3.33 -22.86
CA GLY A 233 17.04 -4.58 -23.17
C GLY A 233 17.54 -5.31 -21.91
N LYS A 234 18.05 -6.53 -22.08
CA LYS A 234 18.55 -7.39 -20.98
C LYS A 234 19.58 -6.68 -20.09
N ILE A 235 20.51 -5.94 -20.69
CA ILE A 235 21.55 -5.19 -19.97
C ILE A 235 20.94 -4.10 -19.09
N GLY A 236 20.04 -3.27 -19.64
CA GLY A 236 19.36 -2.21 -18.88
C GLY A 236 18.54 -2.75 -17.70
N ARG A 237 17.94 -3.93 -17.86
CA ARG A 237 17.24 -4.62 -16.77
C ARG A 237 18.19 -5.09 -15.67
N ILE A 238 19.33 -5.70 -16.03
CA ILE A 238 20.34 -6.13 -15.05
C ILE A 238 20.88 -4.93 -14.29
N VAL A 239 21.22 -3.84 -14.99
CA VAL A 239 21.68 -2.59 -14.36
C VAL A 239 20.64 -2.07 -13.37
N THR A 240 19.36 -2.04 -13.76
CA THR A 240 18.27 -1.60 -12.87
C THR A 240 18.15 -2.51 -11.64
N LEU A 241 18.28 -3.83 -11.80
CA LEU A 241 18.26 -4.77 -10.68
C LEU A 241 19.44 -4.57 -9.74
N VAL A 242 20.65 -4.34 -10.27
CA VAL A 242 21.85 -4.06 -9.47
C VAL A 242 21.66 -2.76 -8.68
N ILE A 243 21.10 -1.72 -9.29
CA ILE A 243 20.77 -0.47 -8.58
C ILE A 243 19.72 -0.72 -7.50
N ALA A 244 18.67 -1.50 -7.78
CA ALA A 244 17.62 -1.81 -6.82
C ALA A 244 18.14 -2.60 -5.60
N ILE A 245 19.02 -3.58 -5.84
CA ILE A 245 19.70 -4.33 -4.77
C ILE A 245 20.66 -3.42 -4.00
N GLY A 246 21.43 -2.58 -4.69
CA GLY A 246 22.35 -1.63 -4.08
C GLY A 246 21.66 -0.55 -3.23
N ALA A 247 20.36 -0.32 -3.44
CA ALA A 247 19.56 0.59 -2.63
C ALA A 247 19.02 -0.06 -1.33
N LEU A 248 18.99 -1.40 -1.21
CA LEU A 248 18.47 -2.10 -0.02
C LEU A 248 19.09 -1.67 1.32
N PRO A 249 20.40 -1.35 1.42
CA PRO A 249 20.99 -0.86 2.66
C PRO A 249 20.29 0.38 3.22
N LEU A 250 19.62 1.19 2.38
CA LEU A 250 18.85 2.36 2.82
C LEU A 250 17.69 2.01 3.78
N LEU A 251 17.24 0.75 3.82
CA LEU A 251 16.27 0.28 4.81
C LEU A 251 16.77 0.40 6.25
N TYR A 252 18.08 0.26 6.45
CA TYR A 252 18.70 0.16 7.78
C TYR A 252 19.47 1.42 8.18
N VAL A 253 19.70 2.34 7.24
CA VAL A 253 20.36 3.61 7.55
C VAL A 253 19.41 4.47 8.39
N SER A 254 19.86 4.92 9.56
CA SER A 254 19.20 6.00 10.31
C SER A 254 19.68 7.36 9.79
N GLY A 255 18.82 8.37 9.84
CA GLY A 255 19.16 9.70 9.34
C GLY A 255 18.15 10.73 9.81
N PRO A 256 18.40 12.03 9.55
CA PRO A 256 17.49 13.10 9.93
C PRO A 256 16.09 12.89 9.33
N ALA A 257 15.05 13.33 10.05
CA ALA A 257 13.64 13.18 9.67
C ALA A 257 13.35 13.55 8.20
N TRP A 258 13.94 14.66 7.73
CA TRP A 258 13.74 15.17 6.37
C TRP A 258 14.26 14.23 5.26
N THR A 259 15.22 13.34 5.59
CA THR A 259 15.80 12.38 4.64
C THR A 259 14.96 11.12 4.49
N THR A 260 14.08 10.80 5.44
CA THR A 260 13.37 9.50 5.50
C THR A 260 12.60 9.20 4.22
N ASN A 261 11.78 10.16 3.80
CA ASN A 261 10.95 10.05 2.63
C ASN A 261 11.77 10.01 1.32
N LEU A 262 12.83 10.82 1.23
CA LEU A 262 13.75 10.81 0.08
C LEU A 262 14.48 9.47 -0.06
N ARG A 263 14.94 8.89 1.06
CA ARG A 263 15.58 7.56 1.07
C ARG A 263 14.63 6.47 0.59
N GLN A 264 13.37 6.51 1.02
CA GLN A 264 12.35 5.56 0.57
C GLN A 264 12.03 5.72 -0.93
N LEU A 265 12.05 6.94 -1.48
CA LEU A 265 11.94 7.14 -2.94
C LEU A 265 13.11 6.51 -3.68
N VAL A 266 14.35 6.78 -3.24
CA VAL A 266 15.56 6.21 -3.85
C VAL A 266 15.58 4.69 -3.73
N LEU A 267 15.06 4.14 -2.63
CA LEU A 267 14.88 2.72 -2.44
C LEU A 267 13.89 2.13 -3.43
N TRP A 268 12.65 2.63 -3.47
CA TRP A 268 11.56 1.94 -4.17
C TRP A 268 11.45 2.22 -5.67
N VAL A 269 11.91 3.37 -6.16
CA VAL A 269 11.82 3.72 -7.59
C VAL A 269 12.57 2.71 -8.48
N PRO A 270 13.83 2.31 -8.20
CA PRO A 270 14.53 1.29 -8.98
C PRO A 270 13.81 -0.07 -8.99
N TRP A 271 13.28 -0.51 -7.85
CA TRP A 271 12.47 -1.73 -7.76
C TRP A 271 11.24 -1.65 -8.68
N MET A 272 10.53 -0.52 -8.66
CA MET A 272 9.39 -0.30 -9.55
C MET A 272 9.77 -0.29 -11.03
N VAL A 273 10.89 0.35 -11.41
CA VAL A 273 11.40 0.32 -12.80
C VAL A 273 11.69 -1.12 -13.22
N PHE A 274 12.33 -1.91 -12.36
CA PHE A 274 12.60 -3.34 -12.63
C PHE A 274 11.30 -4.12 -12.87
N ALA A 275 10.30 -3.95 -12.01
CA ALA A 275 9.02 -4.65 -12.11
C ALA A 275 8.19 -4.24 -13.34
N ILE A 276 8.29 -2.98 -13.79
CA ILE A 276 7.58 -2.48 -14.98
C ILE A 276 8.24 -2.98 -16.27
N ALA A 277 9.57 -3.12 -16.29
CA ALA A 277 10.33 -3.42 -17.49
C ALA A 277 9.89 -4.74 -18.13
N SER A 278 9.89 -5.83 -17.36
CA SER A 278 9.52 -7.16 -17.86
C SER A 278 9.19 -8.08 -16.70
N ASP A 279 8.13 -8.87 -16.86
CA ASP A 279 7.74 -9.85 -15.86
C ASP A 279 8.89 -10.83 -15.56
N HIS A 280 9.05 -11.17 -14.28
CA HIS A 280 10.01 -12.12 -13.77
C HIS A 280 9.26 -13.32 -13.17
N ARG A 281 9.72 -14.54 -13.46
CA ARG A 281 9.02 -15.78 -13.05
C ARG A 281 8.81 -15.88 -11.53
N ILE A 282 9.71 -15.30 -10.73
CA ILE A 282 9.62 -15.31 -9.26
C ILE A 282 8.42 -14.50 -8.78
N PHE A 283 8.20 -13.30 -9.32
CA PHE A 283 7.16 -12.38 -8.86
C PHE A 283 5.81 -12.56 -9.57
N SER A 284 5.80 -13.26 -10.72
CA SER A 284 4.61 -13.49 -11.55
C SER A 284 3.96 -14.88 -11.38
N ASN A 285 4.30 -15.61 -10.31
CA ASN A 285 3.80 -16.96 -10.06
C ASN A 285 2.33 -16.99 -9.57
N ARG A 286 1.71 -18.17 -9.53
CA ARG A 286 0.30 -18.34 -9.12
C ARG A 286 0.05 -17.91 -7.66
N ILE A 287 1.01 -18.17 -6.78
CA ILE A 287 0.93 -17.82 -5.35
C ILE A 287 0.95 -16.31 -5.17
N ALA A 288 1.87 -15.62 -5.85
CA ALA A 288 1.96 -14.16 -5.89
C ALA A 288 0.67 -13.53 -6.41
N LYS A 289 0.09 -14.08 -7.49
CA LYS A 289 -1.21 -13.61 -8.02
C LYS A 289 -2.35 -13.80 -7.04
N PHE A 290 -2.42 -14.96 -6.37
CA PHE A 290 -3.42 -15.24 -5.35
C PHE A 290 -3.34 -14.23 -4.20
N PHE A 291 -2.16 -14.10 -3.58
CA PHE A 291 -1.97 -13.19 -2.45
C PHE A 291 -2.10 -11.72 -2.85
N SER A 292 -1.68 -11.34 -4.05
CA SER A 292 -1.90 -9.98 -4.53
C SER A 292 -3.38 -9.63 -4.63
N GLY A 293 -4.20 -10.60 -5.04
CA GLY A 293 -5.65 -10.45 -5.13
C GLY A 293 -6.32 -10.16 -3.79
N ILE A 294 -5.72 -10.56 -2.67
CA ILE A 294 -6.23 -10.34 -1.30
C ILE A 294 -5.27 -9.50 -0.43
N SER A 295 -4.25 -8.89 -1.04
CA SER A 295 -3.16 -8.22 -0.31
C SER A 295 -3.64 -7.04 0.52
N PHE A 296 -4.68 -6.35 0.04
CA PHE A 296 -5.27 -5.22 0.74
C PHE A 296 -6.09 -5.67 1.96
N GLU A 297 -6.85 -6.74 1.81
CA GLU A 297 -7.61 -7.38 2.89
C GLU A 297 -6.68 -7.92 3.98
N ILE A 298 -5.56 -8.55 3.58
CA ILE A 298 -4.49 -8.99 4.49
C ILE A 298 -3.90 -7.78 5.24
N TYR A 299 -3.54 -6.72 4.50
CA TYR A 299 -2.98 -5.51 5.08
C TYR A 299 -3.91 -4.88 6.12
N LEU A 300 -5.23 -4.84 5.88
CA LEU A 300 -6.14 -4.19 6.83
C LEU A 300 -6.48 -5.05 8.05
N SER A 301 -6.59 -6.37 7.89
CA SER A 301 -7.17 -7.22 8.93
C SER A 301 -6.15 -7.90 9.84
N HIS A 302 -4.85 -7.87 9.52
CA HIS A 302 -3.85 -8.63 10.30
C HIS A 302 -3.75 -8.20 11.77
N LEU A 303 -3.90 -6.91 12.09
CA LEU A 303 -3.90 -6.45 13.48
C LEU A 303 -5.14 -6.92 14.24
N PHE A 304 -6.30 -6.93 13.59
CA PHE A 304 -7.52 -7.50 14.17
C PHE A 304 -7.35 -9.00 14.45
N ILE A 305 -6.81 -9.76 13.49
CA ILE A 305 -6.54 -11.19 13.67
C ILE A 305 -5.50 -11.44 14.77
N PHE A 306 -4.45 -10.64 14.84
CA PHE A 306 -3.48 -10.69 15.94
C PHE A 306 -4.18 -10.47 17.28
N GLN A 307 -5.05 -9.45 17.40
CA GLN A 307 -5.80 -9.16 18.62
C GLN A 307 -6.70 -10.33 19.02
N VAL A 308 -7.38 -10.99 18.07
CA VAL A 308 -8.17 -12.20 18.34
C VAL A 308 -7.31 -13.30 18.95
N PHE A 309 -6.15 -13.61 18.36
CA PHE A 309 -5.25 -14.62 18.93
C PHE A 309 -4.65 -14.21 20.27
N ASN A 310 -4.41 -12.92 20.49
CA ASN A 310 -3.95 -12.38 21.76
C ASN A 310 -5.00 -12.54 22.86
N MET A 311 -6.27 -12.26 22.57
CA MET A 311 -7.40 -12.48 23.50
C MET A 311 -7.61 -13.96 23.84
N LEU A 312 -7.25 -14.86 22.92
CA LEU A 312 -7.25 -16.31 23.15
C LEU A 312 -5.99 -16.81 23.86
N HIS A 313 -5.08 -15.92 24.26
CA HIS A 313 -3.79 -16.23 24.90
C HIS A 313 -2.90 -17.18 24.07
N LEU A 314 -2.99 -17.09 22.73
CA LEU A 314 -2.21 -17.92 21.81
C LEU A 314 -0.89 -17.29 21.35
N THR A 315 -0.59 -16.06 21.79
CA THR A 315 0.55 -15.25 21.34
C THR A 315 1.85 -15.52 22.10
N HIS A 316 1.80 -16.06 23.33
CA HIS A 316 2.96 -16.31 24.21
C HIS A 316 2.84 -17.67 24.91
N LEU A 317 2.61 -18.75 24.14
CA LEU A 317 2.30 -20.08 24.67
C LEU A 317 3.50 -20.78 25.32
N THR A 318 4.70 -20.58 24.77
CA THR A 318 5.91 -21.31 25.19
C THR A 318 6.74 -20.53 26.20
N GLY A 319 6.57 -19.21 26.25
CA GLY A 319 7.40 -18.30 27.03
C GLY A 319 8.78 -18.06 26.41
N ILE A 320 9.08 -18.67 25.25
CA ILE A 320 10.32 -18.46 24.50
C ILE A 320 10.02 -17.45 23.39
N PRO A 321 10.53 -16.20 23.46
CA PRO A 321 10.07 -15.12 22.59
C PRO A 321 10.25 -15.37 21.09
N SER A 322 11.34 -16.02 20.68
CA SER A 322 11.60 -16.34 19.27
C SER A 322 10.65 -17.40 18.72
N VAL A 323 10.32 -18.41 19.53
CA VAL A 323 9.38 -19.48 19.18
C VAL A 323 7.96 -18.93 19.15
N ASP A 324 7.58 -18.17 20.18
CA ASP A 324 6.27 -17.51 20.27
C ASP A 324 6.04 -16.53 19.13
N TYR A 325 7.06 -15.77 18.73
CA TYR A 325 6.99 -14.90 17.55
C TYR A 325 6.73 -15.69 16.26
N LEU A 326 7.49 -16.76 15.99
CA LEU A 326 7.33 -17.56 14.78
C LEU A 326 5.98 -18.29 14.74
N MET A 327 5.54 -18.84 15.87
CA MET A 327 4.23 -19.46 16.00
C MET A 327 3.11 -18.46 15.77
N THR A 328 3.17 -17.30 16.42
CA THR A 328 2.18 -16.24 16.29
C THR A 328 2.14 -15.69 14.87
N LEU A 329 3.29 -15.47 14.24
CA LEU A 329 3.36 -15.03 12.85
C LEU A 329 2.71 -16.04 11.91
N ALA A 330 2.96 -17.35 12.10
CA ALA A 330 2.33 -18.39 11.31
C ALA A 330 0.80 -18.41 11.52
N LEU A 331 0.34 -18.33 12.77
CA LEU A 331 -1.08 -18.25 13.11
C LEU A 331 -1.75 -17.03 12.46
N VAL A 332 -1.14 -15.85 12.58
CA VAL A 332 -1.66 -14.61 11.99
C VAL A 332 -1.70 -14.68 10.48
N ILE A 333 -0.66 -15.20 9.81
CA ILE A 333 -0.64 -15.37 8.34
C ILE A 333 -1.77 -16.32 7.89
N VAL A 334 -1.96 -17.44 8.56
CA VAL A 334 -3.02 -18.40 8.22
C VAL A 334 -4.40 -17.78 8.50
N GLY A 335 -4.59 -17.19 9.68
CA GLY A 335 -5.84 -16.56 10.11
C GLY A 335 -6.25 -15.40 9.20
N VAL A 336 -5.32 -14.49 8.89
CA VAL A 336 -5.59 -13.33 8.04
C VAL A 336 -5.87 -13.73 6.60
N THR A 337 -5.18 -14.76 6.09
CA THR A 337 -5.44 -15.28 4.74
C THR A 337 -6.83 -15.91 4.67
N GLY A 338 -7.18 -16.76 5.64
CA GLY A 338 -8.50 -17.39 5.74
C GLY A 338 -9.62 -16.35 5.85
N PHE A 339 -9.48 -15.41 6.78
CA PHE A 339 -10.43 -14.31 6.98
C PHE A 339 -10.60 -13.47 5.71
N SER A 340 -9.49 -13.05 5.07
CA SER A 340 -9.52 -12.23 3.86
C SER A 340 -10.26 -12.91 2.71
N VAL A 341 -10.02 -14.22 2.50
CA VAL A 341 -10.69 -14.98 1.44
C VAL A 341 -12.19 -15.11 1.72
N LEU A 342 -12.57 -15.46 2.95
CA LEU A 342 -13.96 -15.67 3.34
C LEU A 342 -14.76 -14.36 3.29
N ALA A 343 -14.25 -13.30 3.91
CA ALA A 343 -14.89 -11.99 3.94
C ALA A 343 -15.05 -11.42 2.53
N LYS A 344 -14.01 -11.52 1.69
CA LYS A 344 -14.09 -11.08 0.29
C LYS A 344 -15.16 -11.83 -0.51
N ARG A 345 -15.21 -13.15 -0.39
CA ARG A 345 -16.25 -13.97 -1.05
C ARG A 345 -17.65 -13.61 -0.57
N ALA A 346 -17.83 -13.38 0.73
CA ALA A 346 -19.12 -12.97 1.30
C ALA A 346 -19.57 -11.60 0.76
N ILE A 347 -18.66 -10.63 0.71
CA ILE A 347 -18.91 -9.30 0.14
C ILE A 347 -19.27 -9.40 -1.34
N ASP A 348 -18.50 -10.14 -2.14
CA ASP A 348 -18.73 -10.31 -3.58
C ASP A 348 -20.09 -10.98 -3.85
N TYR A 349 -20.44 -11.98 -3.04
CA TYR A 349 -21.73 -12.66 -3.10
C TYR A 349 -22.89 -11.70 -2.79
N GLY A 350 -22.78 -10.92 -1.70
CA GLY A 350 -23.77 -9.90 -1.34
C GLY A 350 -23.98 -8.88 -2.46
N TRP A 351 -22.89 -8.43 -3.10
CA TRP A 351 -22.95 -7.51 -4.23
C TRP A 351 -23.59 -8.13 -5.49
N SER A 352 -23.41 -9.43 -5.70
CA SER A 352 -24.05 -10.16 -6.80
C SER A 352 -25.56 -10.28 -6.61
N LEU A 353 -26.02 -10.50 -5.37
CA LEU A 353 -27.44 -10.57 -5.03
C LEU A 353 -28.12 -9.21 -5.19
N TRP A 354 -27.47 -8.15 -4.71
CA TRP A 354 -27.99 -6.79 -4.84
C TRP A 354 -28.16 -6.37 -6.31
N ARG A 355 -27.18 -6.69 -7.17
CA ARG A 355 -27.26 -6.42 -8.61
C ARG A 355 -28.33 -7.22 -9.36
N LYS A 356 -28.76 -8.37 -8.84
CA LYS A 356 -29.85 -9.16 -9.44
C LYS A 356 -31.25 -8.64 -9.06
N ARG A 357 -31.34 -7.78 -8.04
CA ARG A 357 -32.60 -7.19 -7.55
C ARG A 357 -32.90 -5.81 -8.13
N ARG A 358 -31.94 -5.20 -8.85
CA ARG A 358 -32.13 -4.04 -9.73
C ARG A 358 -32.22 -4.54 -11.15
#